data_AF-A0A413DT57-F1
#
_entry.id   AF-A0A413DT57-F1
#
_cell.length_a   1.000
_cell.length_b   1.000
_cell.length_c   1.000
_cell.angle_alpha   90.00
_cell.angle_beta   90.00
_cell.angle_gamma   90.00
#
_symmetry.space_group_name_H-M   'P 1'
#
loop_
_entity.id
_entity.type
_entity.pdbx_description
1 polymer ?
#
loop_
_entity_poly.entity_id
_entity_poly.type
_entity_poly.pdbx_seq_one_letter_code
_entity_poly.pdbx_strand_id
1 'polypeptide(L)'
;MRRKGARVEVRMTEREKEILKRKADKNGMTVSEYARKLLANSDDETIKVIDTGPLRMAAHELAKQGTNLNQFMRFLNSKGARAFNQDEAKAVLEKEVSAFSEIMEALAALRMEADRNGVHLQIEGFDSIENE
;
A
#
# COMPACT_ATOMS: atom_id res chain seq x y z
N MET A 1 -37.34 25.83 7.49
CA MET A 1 -36.21 24.87 7.58
C MET A 1 -36.74 23.45 7.38
N ARG A 2 -36.27 22.69 6.37
CA ARG A 2 -36.61 21.25 6.26
C ARG A 2 -35.99 20.49 7.43
N ARG A 3 -36.79 19.69 8.14
CA ARG A 3 -36.35 18.85 9.27
C ARG A 3 -35.40 17.77 8.73
N LYS A 4 -34.17 17.69 9.23
CA LYS A 4 -33.17 16.69 8.82
C LYS A 4 -33.47 15.37 9.54
N GLY A 5 -34.34 14.55 8.94
CA GLY A 5 -34.82 13.27 9.54
C GLY A 5 -33.97 12.04 9.20
N ALA A 6 -33.15 12.09 8.15
CA ALA A 6 -32.27 10.98 7.77
C ALA A 6 -31.07 10.88 8.72
N ARG A 7 -30.69 9.64 9.08
CA ARG A 7 -29.54 9.33 9.94
C ARG A 7 -28.53 8.48 9.18
N VAL A 8 -27.25 8.73 9.43
CA VAL A 8 -26.12 7.93 8.99
C VAL A 8 -25.35 7.53 10.24
N GLU A 9 -25.11 6.24 10.43
CA GLU A 9 -24.30 5.72 11.53
C GLU A 9 -22.92 5.35 11.02
N VAL A 10 -21.88 5.86 11.68
CA VAL A 10 -20.48 5.54 11.37
C VAL A 10 -19.87 4.91 12.61
N ARG A 11 -19.40 3.67 12.49
CA ARG A 11 -18.64 3.00 13.55
C ARG A 11 -17.19 3.44 13.48
N MET A 12 -16.64 3.79 14.63
CA MET A 12 -15.27 4.30 14.76
C MET A 12 -14.70 3.85 16.09
N THR A 13 -13.38 3.68 16.13
CA THR A 13 -12.61 3.47 17.35
C THR A 13 -12.67 4.72 18.25
N GLU A 14 -12.40 4.57 19.55
CA GLU A 14 -12.38 5.72 20.45
C GLU A 14 -11.34 6.77 20.05
N ARG A 15 -10.20 6.35 19.49
CA ARG A 15 -9.18 7.26 18.97
C ARG A 15 -9.68 8.10 17.80
N GLU A 16 -10.36 7.49 16.83
CA GLU A 16 -10.92 8.20 15.68
C GLU A 16 -11.99 9.20 16.10
N LYS A 17 -12.83 8.81 17.05
CA LYS A 17 -13.87 9.65 17.63
C LYS A 17 -13.29 10.86 18.38
N GLU A 18 -12.19 10.68 19.11
CA GLU A 18 -11.50 11.77 19.80
C GLU A 18 -10.85 12.75 18.80
N ILE A 19 -10.24 12.23 17.73
CA ILE A 19 -9.72 13.06 16.64
C ILE A 19 -10.84 13.87 15.99
N LEU A 20 -12.00 13.26 15.74
CA LEU A 20 -13.16 13.94 15.17
C LEU A 20 -13.67 15.07 16.08
N LYS A 21 -13.80 14.80 17.38
CA LYS A 21 -14.17 15.82 18.39
C LYS A 21 -13.21 16.99 18.38
N ARG A 22 -11.90 16.72 18.49
CA ARG A 22 -10.87 17.76 18.48
C ARG A 22 -10.90 18.60 17.21
N LYS A 23 -11.13 17.99 16.04
CA LYS A 23 -11.25 18.71 14.76
C LYS A 23 -12.50 19.61 14.73
N ALA A 24 -13.62 19.11 15.25
CA ALA A 24 -14.87 19.89 15.34
C ALA A 24 -14.71 21.08 16.30
N ASP A 25 -14.13 20.86 17.48
CA ASP A 25 -13.86 21.90 18.48
C ASP A 25 -12.92 22.98 17.94
N LYS A 26 -11.85 22.58 17.23
CA LYS A 26 -10.92 23.50 16.57
C LYS A 26 -11.62 24.43 15.56
N ASN A 27 -12.71 23.97 14.94
CA ASN A 27 -13.50 24.74 14.00
C ASN A 27 -14.74 25.41 14.64
N GLY A 28 -14.90 25.31 15.97
CA GLY A 28 -16.03 25.89 16.71
C GLY A 28 -17.38 25.26 16.35
N MET A 29 -17.40 23.99 15.93
CA MET A 29 -18.59 23.28 15.45
C MET A 29 -18.93 22.10 16.34
N THR A 30 -20.21 21.72 16.40
CA THR A 30 -20.56 20.40 16.93
C THR A 30 -20.02 19.30 16.01
N VAL A 31 -19.75 18.12 16.56
CA VAL A 31 -19.32 16.95 15.77
C VAL A 31 -20.25 16.68 14.59
N SER A 32 -21.57 16.78 14.81
CA SER A 32 -22.60 16.57 13.79
C SER A 32 -22.59 17.64 12.69
N GLU A 33 -22.32 18.90 13.04
CA GLU A 33 -22.21 19.98 12.06
C GLU A 33 -20.92 19.89 11.25
N TYR A 34 -19.81 19.59 11.93
CA TYR A 34 -18.52 19.38 11.31
C TYR A 34 -18.57 18.22 10.32
N ALA A 35 -19.06 17.05 10.75
CA ALA A 35 -19.21 15.87 9.90
C ALA A 35 -20.14 16.12 8.70
N ARG A 36 -21.27 16.83 8.91
CA ARG A 36 -22.18 17.16 7.81
C ARG A 36 -21.56 18.15 6.82
N LYS A 37 -20.78 19.11 7.31
CA LYS A 37 -20.07 20.06 6.47
C LYS A 37 -19.06 19.32 5.59
N LEU A 38 -18.27 18.43 6.19
CA LEU A 38 -17.28 17.61 5.49
C LEU A 38 -17.91 16.64 4.47
N LEU A 39 -18.88 15.83 4.90
CA LEU A 39 -19.40 14.70 4.12
C LEU A 39 -20.45 15.08 3.07
N ALA A 40 -21.20 16.18 3.27
CA ALA A 40 -22.34 16.52 2.43
C ALA A 40 -22.24 17.88 1.74
N ASN A 41 -21.35 18.77 2.20
CA ASN A 41 -21.27 20.15 1.71
C ASN A 41 -19.87 20.57 1.22
N SER A 42 -18.83 19.76 1.42
CA SER A 42 -17.54 20.00 0.78
C SER A 42 -17.46 19.16 -0.47
N ASP A 43 -17.38 19.84 -1.61
CA ASP A 43 -17.05 19.23 -2.90
C ASP A 43 -15.54 18.87 -2.97
N ASP A 44 -14.74 19.33 -2.00
CA ASP A 44 -13.27 19.37 -2.03
C ASP A 44 -12.54 18.31 -1.19
N GLU A 45 -13.23 17.48 -0.39
CA GLU A 45 -12.57 16.31 0.22
C GLU A 45 -12.53 15.16 -0.79
N THR A 46 -11.84 15.39 -1.91
CA THR A 46 -11.48 14.30 -2.83
C THR A 46 -10.70 13.28 -2.03
N ILE A 47 -11.27 12.08 -1.85
CA ILE A 47 -10.50 10.93 -1.41
C ILE A 47 -9.27 10.88 -2.31
N LYS A 48 -8.09 11.04 -1.72
CA LYS A 48 -6.84 10.94 -2.47
C LYS A 48 -6.67 9.48 -2.83
N VAL A 49 -7.07 9.13 -4.04
CA VAL A 49 -6.85 7.80 -4.60
C VAL A 49 -5.49 7.84 -5.29
N ILE A 50 -4.58 6.98 -4.83
CA ILE A 50 -3.30 6.77 -5.50
C ILE A 50 -3.47 5.56 -6.43
N ASP A 51 -3.15 5.74 -7.71
CA ASP A 51 -3.04 4.64 -8.66
C ASP A 51 -1.88 3.73 -8.26
N THR A 52 -2.19 2.48 -7.93
CA THR A 52 -1.23 1.45 -7.54
C THR A 52 -0.80 0.58 -8.73
N GLY A 53 -1.29 0.84 -9.94
CA GLY A 53 -0.89 0.15 -11.17
C GLY A 53 0.62 0.05 -11.37
N PRO A 54 1.42 1.11 -11.14
CA PRO A 54 2.88 1.04 -11.19
C PRO A 54 3.50 0.05 -10.19
N LEU A 55 2.90 -0.09 -9.00
CA LEU A 55 3.37 -1.06 -7.99
C LEU A 55 3.12 -2.49 -8.44
N ARG A 56 1.97 -2.75 -9.08
CA ARG A 56 1.66 -4.06 -9.66
C ARG A 56 2.64 -4.43 -10.77
N MET A 57 2.99 -3.47 -11.63
CA MET A 57 4.01 -3.68 -12.66
C MET A 57 5.36 -4.02 -12.05
N ALA A 58 5.77 -3.28 -11.01
CA ALA A 58 6.99 -3.58 -10.27
C ALA A 58 6.95 -5.00 -9.69
N ALA A 59 5.88 -5.38 -8.97
CA ALA A 59 5.72 -6.72 -8.41
C ALA A 59 5.77 -7.84 -9.47
N HIS A 60 5.18 -7.61 -10.65
CA HIS A 60 5.23 -8.56 -11.75
C HIS A 60 6.64 -8.73 -12.32
N GLU A 61 7.39 -7.64 -12.50
CA GLU A 61 8.78 -7.72 -12.92
C GLU A 61 9.66 -8.39 -11.85
N LEU A 62 9.38 -8.18 -10.56
CA LEU A 62 10.04 -8.91 -9.47
C LEU A 62 9.79 -10.43 -9.56
N ALA A 63 8.56 -10.86 -9.83
CA ALA A 63 8.24 -12.28 -10.00
C ALA A 63 8.98 -12.92 -11.19
N LYS A 64 9.16 -12.16 -12.29
CA LYS A 64 9.98 -12.60 -13.43
C LYS A 64 11.44 -12.77 -13.04
N GLN A 65 12.02 -11.84 -12.29
CA GLN A 65 13.39 -11.98 -11.82
C GLN A 65 13.56 -13.20 -10.91
N GLY A 66 12.63 -13.44 -9.98
CA GLY A 66 12.63 -14.67 -9.18
C GLY A 66 12.55 -15.95 -10.03
N THR A 67 11.78 -15.93 -11.12
CA THR A 67 11.72 -17.04 -12.07
C THR A 67 13.04 -17.23 -12.82
N ASN A 68 13.69 -16.15 -13.26
CA ASN A 68 15.00 -16.20 -13.91
C ASN A 68 16.07 -16.77 -12.97
N LEU A 69 16.05 -16.37 -11.70
CA LEU A 69 16.95 -16.92 -10.67
C LEU A 69 16.73 -18.41 -10.47
N ASN A 70 15.47 -18.87 -10.39
CA ASN A 70 15.16 -20.30 -10.30
C ASN A 70 15.68 -21.10 -11.52
N GLN A 71 15.55 -20.54 -12.73
CA GLN A 71 16.08 -21.17 -13.94
C GLN A 71 17.61 -21.22 -13.93
N PHE A 72 18.25 -20.13 -13.49
CA PHE A 72 19.70 -20.08 -13.33
C PHE A 72 20.18 -21.13 -12.34
N MET A 73 19.57 -21.26 -11.16
CA MET A 73 19.90 -22.30 -10.20
C MET A 73 19.74 -23.71 -10.77
N ARG A 74 18.68 -23.98 -11.55
CA ARG A 74 18.50 -25.27 -12.25
C ARG A 74 19.57 -25.52 -13.30
N PHE A 75 19.99 -24.49 -14.02
CA PHE A 75 21.08 -24.56 -14.99
C PHE A 75 22.40 -24.94 -14.29
N LEU A 76 22.72 -24.33 -13.16
CA LEU A 76 23.90 -24.66 -12.35
C LEU A 76 23.87 -26.11 -11.87
N ASN A 77 22.73 -26.54 -11.35
CA ASN A 77 22.56 -27.90 -10.84
C ASN A 77 22.65 -28.97 -11.95
N SER A 78 22.37 -28.63 -13.21
CA SER A 78 22.30 -29.60 -14.33
C SER A 78 23.55 -29.66 -15.21
N LYS A 79 24.31 -28.57 -15.35
CA LYS A 79 25.43 -28.48 -16.32
C LYS A 79 26.82 -28.75 -15.73
N GLY A 80 26.95 -28.81 -14.40
CA GLY A 80 28.22 -29.08 -13.72
C GLY A 80 29.25 -27.93 -13.86
N ALA A 81 30.06 -27.73 -12.82
CA ALA A 81 30.88 -26.53 -12.58
C ALA A 81 31.96 -26.14 -13.64
N ARG A 82 32.08 -26.83 -14.78
CA ARG A 82 33.21 -26.65 -15.71
C ARG A 82 33.16 -25.41 -16.60
N ALA A 83 32.04 -24.69 -16.65
CA ALA A 83 31.90 -23.40 -17.34
C ALA A 83 31.35 -22.29 -16.42
N PHE A 84 31.26 -22.56 -15.12
CA PHE A 84 30.56 -21.71 -14.16
C PHE A 84 31.56 -20.91 -13.31
N ASN A 85 31.49 -19.58 -13.41
CA ASN A 85 32.21 -18.70 -12.50
C ASN A 85 31.31 -18.40 -11.28
N GLN A 86 31.59 -19.09 -10.17
CA GLN A 86 30.81 -18.99 -8.95
C GLN A 86 30.83 -17.59 -8.34
N ASP A 87 31.95 -16.87 -8.44
CA ASP A 87 32.10 -15.54 -7.86
C ASP A 87 31.28 -14.50 -8.64
N GLU A 88 31.28 -14.60 -9.96
CA GLU A 88 30.48 -13.72 -10.83
C GLU A 88 28.97 -13.97 -10.65
N ALA A 89 28.58 -15.23 -10.52
CA ALA A 89 27.20 -15.60 -10.22
C ALA A 89 26.74 -15.11 -8.84
N LYS A 90 27.59 -15.23 -7.82
CA LYS A 90 27.33 -14.73 -6.48
C LYS A 90 27.19 -13.20 -6.47
N ALA A 91 28.06 -12.48 -7.18
CA ALA A 91 28.00 -11.03 -7.29
C ALA A 91 26.71 -10.55 -7.95
N VAL A 92 26.26 -11.23 -9.01
CA VAL A 92 24.97 -10.91 -9.67
C VAL A 92 23.80 -11.19 -8.71
N LEU A 93 23.81 -12.32 -8.01
CA LEU A 93 22.77 -12.66 -7.03
C LEU A 93 22.71 -11.68 -5.86
N GLU A 94 23.85 -11.27 -5.32
CA GLU A 94 23.91 -10.27 -4.24
C GLU A 94 23.35 -8.91 -4.68
N LYS A 95 23.64 -8.51 -5.93
CA LYS A 95 23.09 -7.28 -6.52
C LYS A 95 21.57 -7.36 -6.69
N GLU A 96 21.06 -8.50 -7.14
CA GLU A 96 19.61 -8.74 -7.23
C GLU A 96 18.95 -8.68 -5.85
N VAL A 97 19.50 -9.35 -4.84
CA VAL A 97 18.98 -9.32 -3.45
C VAL A 97 18.98 -7.91 -2.86
N SER A 98 20.01 -7.11 -3.14
CA SER A 98 20.06 -5.70 -2.73
C SER A 98 18.92 -4.90 -3.36
N ALA A 99 18.74 -5.03 -4.68
CA ALA A 99 17.66 -4.36 -5.40
C ALA A 99 16.26 -4.79 -4.89
N PHE A 100 16.08 -6.07 -4.55
CA PHE A 100 14.85 -6.56 -3.91
C PHE A 100 14.58 -5.88 -2.58
N SER A 101 15.61 -5.73 -1.75
CA SER A 101 15.48 -5.14 -0.41
C SER A 101 15.12 -3.66 -0.49
N GLU A 102 15.77 -2.91 -1.38
CA GLU A 102 15.49 -1.48 -1.61
C GLU A 102 14.05 -1.24 -2.07
N ILE A 103 13.52 -2.09 -2.97
CA ILE A 103 12.14 -1.98 -3.45
C ILE A 103 11.14 -2.29 -2.33
N MET A 104 11.41 -3.32 -1.51
CA MET A 104 10.55 -3.67 -0.38
C MET A 104 10.50 -2.56 0.67
N GLU A 105 11.64 -1.93 0.97
CA GLU A 105 11.71 -0.78 1.88
C GLU A 105 10.92 0.43 1.33
N ALA A 106 11.06 0.72 0.03
CA ALA A 106 10.32 1.81 -0.60
C ALA A 106 8.80 1.57 -0.57
N LEU A 107 8.35 0.33 -0.82
CA LEU A 107 6.94 -0.06 -0.71
C LEU A 107 6.41 0.04 0.71
N ALA A 108 7.19 -0.39 1.70
CA ALA A 108 6.84 -0.26 3.11
C ALA A 108 6.72 1.22 3.52
N ALA A 109 7.67 2.06 3.10
CA ALA A 109 7.63 3.50 3.35
C ALA A 109 6.41 4.17 2.72
N LEU A 110 6.05 3.79 1.48
CA LEU A 110 4.85 4.28 0.80
C LEU A 110 3.57 3.90 1.55
N ARG A 111 3.47 2.66 2.04
CA ARG A 111 2.33 2.21 2.86
C ARG A 111 2.22 3.01 4.16
N MET A 112 3.32 3.19 4.87
CA MET A 112 3.35 3.99 6.10
C MET A 112 2.95 5.44 5.85
N GLU A 113 3.38 6.04 4.74
CA GLU A 113 3.02 7.41 4.38
C GLU A 113 1.55 7.53 3.97
N ALA A 114 1.00 6.52 3.29
CA ALA A 114 -0.43 6.47 2.98
C ALA A 114 -1.28 6.41 4.27
N ASP A 115 -0.90 5.55 5.22
CA ASP A 115 -1.57 5.44 6.52
C ASP A 115 -1.52 6.76 7.31
N ARG A 116 -0.34 7.44 7.32
CA ARG A 116 -0.16 8.74 7.98
C ARG A 116 -1.08 9.83 7.42
N ASN A 117 -1.33 9.80 6.12
CA ASN A 117 -2.09 10.84 5.42
C ASN A 117 -3.56 10.48 5.20
N GLY A 118 -4.03 9.33 5.71
CA GLY A 118 -5.40 8.86 5.50
C GLY A 118 -5.72 8.60 4.03
N VAL A 119 -4.70 8.19 3.26
CA VAL A 119 -4.83 7.83 1.84
C VAL A 119 -5.28 6.38 1.77
N HIS A 120 -6.41 6.15 1.09
CA HIS A 120 -6.88 4.80 0.86
C HIS A 120 -6.15 4.19 -0.34
N LEU A 121 -5.28 3.20 -0.07
CA LEU A 121 -4.65 2.40 -1.12
C LEU A 121 -5.62 1.30 -1.56
N GLN A 122 -6.20 1.45 -2.74
CA GLN A 122 -6.95 0.37 -3.36
C GLN A 122 -5.96 -0.56 -4.07
N ILE A 123 -5.87 -1.80 -3.61
CA ILE A 123 -5.03 -2.84 -4.23
C ILE A 123 -5.97 -3.92 -4.76
N GLU A 124 -6.24 -3.92 -6.06
CA GLU A 124 -7.01 -4.99 -6.68
C GLU A 124 -6.23 -6.31 -6.63
N GLY A 125 -6.84 -7.36 -6.06
CA GLY A 125 -6.33 -8.74 -6.11
C GLY A 125 -5.40 -9.17 -4.96
N PHE A 126 -5.24 -8.37 -3.89
CA PHE A 126 -4.47 -8.79 -2.71
C PHE A 126 -5.30 -9.54 -1.66
N ASP A 127 -6.63 -9.32 -1.61
CA ASP A 127 -7.56 -10.02 -0.71
C ASP A 127 -7.72 -11.52 -1.05
N SER A 128 -7.13 -11.97 -2.17
CA SER A 128 -7.19 -13.36 -2.64
C SER A 128 -6.02 -14.24 -2.17
N ILE A 129 -5.03 -13.72 -1.44
CA ILE A 129 -3.81 -14.48 -1.06
C ILE A 129 -3.86 -15.00 0.39
N GLU A 130 -4.85 -14.64 1.21
CA GLU A 130 -4.94 -15.10 2.60
C GLU A 130 -5.61 -16.48 2.81
N ASN A 131 -5.90 -17.26 1.77
CA ASN A 131 -6.42 -18.62 1.95
C ASN A 131 -5.83 -19.61 0.93
N GLU A 132 -4.61 -20.08 1.19
CA GLU A 132 -4.15 -21.44 0.81
C GLU A 132 -2.93 -21.88 1.64
#